data_AF-A0A843ST24-F1
#
_entry.id   AF-A0A843ST24-F1
#
_cell.length_a   1.000
_cell.length_b   1.000
_cell.length_c   1.000
_cell.angle_alpha   90.00
_cell.angle_beta   90.00
_cell.angle_gamma   90.00
#
_symmetry.space_group_name_H-M   'P 1'
#
loop_
_entity.id
_entity.type
_entity.pdbx_description
1 polymer ?
#
loop_
_entity_poly.entity_id
_entity_poly.type
_entity_poly.pdbx_seq_one_letter_code
_entity_poly.pdbx_strand_id
1 'polypeptide(L)' 'MFVRLIGQYVATDREPALYVAAVKPRSGTFSSSALLSYKLNWQSVLFVGYGDGRELSIGERLMWTDRQLFVKMS' A
#
# COMPACT_ATOMS: atom_id res chain seq x y z
N MET A 1 6.13 -5.32 -22.83
CA MET A 1 6.15 -4.51 -21.60
C MET A 1 4.90 -4.83 -20.81
N PHE A 2 4.99 -4.92 -19.49
CA PHE A 2 3.84 -5.19 -18.61
C PHE A 2 3.87 -4.24 -17.42
N VAL A 3 2.69 -3.74 -17.04
CA VAL A 3 2.49 -2.83 -15.91
C VAL A 3 1.42 -3.41 -15.01
N ARG A 4 1.69 -3.43 -13.70
CA ARG A 4 0.70 -3.79 -12.67
C ARG A 4 0.57 -2.65 -11.67
N LEU A 5 -0.66 -2.19 -11.48
CA LEU A 5 -1.03 -1.24 -10.45
C LEU A 5 -2.00 -1.91 -9.49
N ILE A 6 -1.75 -1.76 -8.19
CA ILE A 6 -2.63 -2.25 -7.13
C ILE A 6 -2.89 -1.09 -6.19
N GLY A 7 -4.16 -0.86 -5.85
CA GLY A 7 -4.58 0.04 -4.79
C GLY A 7 -5.57 -0.68 -3.90
N GLN A 8 -5.34 -0.66 -2.59
CA GLN A 8 -6.18 -1.31 -1.61
C GLN A 8 -6.48 -0.31 -0.50
N TYR A 9 -7.76 -0.24 -0.12
CA TYR A 9 -8.21 0.51 1.04
C TYR A 9 -8.97 -0.43 1.97
N VAL A 10 -8.57 -0.49 3.22
CA VAL A 10 -9.24 -1.28 4.27
C VAL A 10 -9.63 -0.31 5.37
N ALA A 11 -10.91 -0.31 5.73
CA ALA A 11 -11.42 0.46 6.86
C ALA A 11 -12.09 -0.47 7.87
N THR A 12 -12.04 -0.09 9.14
CA THR A 12 -12.71 -0.78 10.23
C THR A 12 -13.41 0.26 11.09
N ASP A 13 -14.73 0.16 11.13
CA ASP A 13 -15.60 0.91 12.02
C ASP A 13 -15.90 0.04 13.25
N ARG A 14 -15.73 0.61 14.44
CA ARG A 14 -15.90 -0.03 15.74
C ARG A 14 -16.80 0.84 16.61
N GLU A 15 -17.69 0.20 17.37
CA GLU A 15 -18.49 0.87 18.40
C GLU A 15 -17.72 0.88 19.72
N PRO A 16 -17.11 2.01 20.17
CA PRO A 16 -16.20 2.03 21.31
C PRO A 16 -16.88 1.62 22.63
N ALA A 17 -18.19 1.82 22.74
CA ALA A 17 -18.98 1.46 23.93
C ALA A 17 -19.01 -0.05 24.21
N LEU A 18 -18.69 -0.89 23.22
CA LEU A 18 -18.63 -2.35 23.36
C LEU A 18 -17.25 -2.86 23.82
N TYR A 19 -16.25 -1.99 23.96
CA TYR A 19 -14.88 -2.36 24.29
C TYR A 19 -14.51 -1.94 25.72
N VAL A 20 -13.83 -2.84 26.42
CA VAL A 20 -13.33 -2.60 27.80
C VAL A 20 -12.13 -1.65 27.82
N ALA A 21 -11.36 -1.61 26.71
CA ALA A 21 -10.23 -0.71 26.53
C ALA A 21 -10.54 0.37 25.49
N ALA A 22 -9.93 1.54 25.63
CA ALA A 22 -10.13 2.65 24.69
C ALA A 22 -9.63 2.25 23.28
N VAL A 23 -10.57 2.18 22.33
CA VAL A 23 -10.30 1.94 20.90
C VAL A 23 -10.77 3.10 20.05
N LYS A 24 -10.09 3.34 18.93
CA LYS A 24 -10.54 4.35 17.97
C LYS A 24 -11.82 3.86 17.28
N PRO A 25 -12.87 4.70 17.16
CA PRO A 25 -14.12 4.33 16.51
C PRO A 25 -13.92 3.99 15.03
N ARG A 26 -12.89 4.56 14.40
CA ARG A 26 -12.54 4.27 13.01
C ARG A 26 -11.04 4.14 12.84
N SER A 27 -10.63 3.13 12.07
CA SER A 27 -9.26 2.98 11.58
C SER A 27 -9.29 2.64 10.10
N GLY A 28 -8.27 3.04 9.36
CA GLY A 28 -8.14 2.64 7.97
C GLY A 28 -6.68 2.58 7.54
N THR A 29 -6.42 1.76 6.53
CA THR A 29 -5.10 1.61 5.92
C THR A 29 -5.27 1.57 4.42
N PHE A 30 -4.45 2.34 3.72
CA PHE A 30 -4.36 2.34 2.27
C PHE A 30 -2.99 1.82 1.86
N SER A 31 -2.95 0.87 0.95
CA SER A 31 -1.71 0.41 0.34
C SER A 31 -1.81 0.54 -1.17
N SER A 32 -0.71 0.92 -1.80
CA SER A 32 -0.60 0.95 -3.25
C SER A 32 0.73 0.39 -3.71
N SER A 33 0.73 -0.26 -4.87
CA SER A 33 1.96 -0.73 -5.51
C SER A 33 1.89 -0.56 -7.02
N ALA A 34 3.00 -0.16 -7.60
CA ALA A 34 3.23 -0.09 -9.03
C ALA A 34 4.41 -0.98 -9.39
N LEU A 35 4.26 -1.78 -10.44
CA LEU A 35 5.30 -2.64 -10.98
C LEU A 35 5.36 -2.45 -12.49
N LEU A 36 6.51 -1.99 -12.97
CA LEU A 36 6.86 -1.95 -14.38
C LEU A 36 7.79 -3.10 -14.70
N SER A 37 7.53 -3.77 -15.83
CA SER A 37 8.40 -4.81 -16.35
C SER A 37 8.66 -4.59 -17.84
N TYR A 38 9.94 -4.55 -18.18
CA TYR A 38 10.44 -4.22 -19.49
C TYR A 38 11.40 -5.29 -19.98
N LYS A 39 11.11 -5.87 -21.15
CA LYS A 39 11.95 -6.88 -21.78
C LYS A 39 13.09 -6.16 -22.50
N LEU A 40 14.32 -6.35 -22.02
CA LEU A 40 15.52 -5.73 -22.58
C LEU A 40 15.96 -6.44 -23.86
N ASN A 41 15.98 -7.77 -23.84
CA ASN A 41 16.33 -8.61 -24.97
C ASN A 41 15.57 -9.95 -24.87
N TRP A 42 15.88 -10.93 -25.70
CA TRP A 42 15.19 -12.23 -25.68
C TRP A 42 15.46 -13.05 -24.40
N GLN A 43 16.54 -12.77 -23.67
CA GLN A 43 16.99 -13.48 -22.47
C GLN A 43 16.76 -12.70 -21.16
N SER A 44 16.60 -11.37 -21.21
CA SER A 44 16.63 -10.51 -20.03
C SER A 44 15.41 -9.59 -19.88
N VAL A 45 14.93 -9.45 -18.65
CA VAL A 45 13.79 -8.61 -18.25
C VAL A 45 14.15 -7.77 -17.02
N LEU A 46 13.90 -6.47 -17.10
CA LEU A 46 14.03 -5.53 -15.98
C LEU A 46 12.68 -5.31 -15.32
N PHE A 47 12.66 -5.34 -13.99
CA PHE A 47 11.52 -5.05 -13.13
C PHE A 47 11.84 -3.85 -12.24
N VAL A 48 10.95 -2.86 -12.23
CA VAL A 48 11.02 -1.70 -11.34
C VAL A 48 9.71 -1.62 -10.58
N GLY A 49 9.79 -1.64 -9.25
CA GLY A 49 8.62 -1.61 -8.38
C GLY A 49 8.67 -0.46 -7.38
N TYR A 50 7.49 0.07 -7.07
CA TYR A 50 7.26 1.07 -6.05
C TYR A 50 6.06 0.63 -5.19
N GLY A 51 6.21 0.72 -3.88
CA GLY A 51 5.16 0.43 -2.90
C GLY A 51 4.99 1.60 -1.96
N ASP A 52 3.75 1.90 -1.61
CA ASP A 52 3.38 2.97 -0.68
C ASP A 52 2.30 2.49 0.28
N GLY A 53 2.50 2.75 1.58
CA GLY A 53 1.56 2.44 2.65
C GLY A 53 1.16 3.71 3.40
N ARG A 54 -0.13 3.87 3.66
CA ARG A 54 -0.69 5.00 4.42
C ARG A 54 -1.70 4.51 5.44
N GLU A 55 -1.79 5.19 6.56
CA GLU A 55 -2.73 4.89 7.63
C GLU A 55 -3.62 6.10 7.94
N LEU A 56 -4.86 5.83 8.30
CA LEU A 56 -5.85 6.83 8.66
C LEU A 56 -5.54 7.37 10.06
N SER A 57 -5.16 8.65 10.11
CA SER A 57 -4.88 9.38 11.35
C SER A 57 -6.18 9.81 12.05
N ILE A 58 -6.06 10.27 13.31
CA ILE A 58 -7.16 10.70 14.18
C ILE A 58 -7.98 11.85 13.56
N GLY A 59 -7.40 12.62 12.62
CA GLY A 59 -8.10 13.67 11.86
C GLY A 59 -8.60 13.24 10.48
N GLU A 60 -8.95 11.96 10.29
CA GLU A 60 -9.40 11.36 9.01
C GLU A 60 -8.45 11.54 7.81
N ARG A 61 -7.20 11.88 8.09
CA ARG A 61 -6.18 12.10 7.08
C ARG A 61 -5.31 10.87 6.91
N LEU A 62 -5.15 10.41 5.67
CA LEU A 62 -4.17 9.38 5.32
C LEU A 62 -2.75 9.93 5.46
N MET A 63 -2.03 9.44 6.45
CA MET A 63 -0.64 9.76 6.70
C MET A 63 0.25 8.64 6.15
N TRP A 64 1.42 9.03 5.64
CA TRP A 64 2.38 8.09 5.08
C TRP A 64 3.00 7.25 6.18
N THR A 65 3.01 5.93 6.00
CA THR A 65 3.55 4.98 6.97
C THR A 65 4.81 4.32 6.43
N ASP A 66 4.81 3.91 5.16
CA ASP A 66 5.95 3.21 4.55
C ASP A 66 6.06 3.53 3.04
N ARG A 67 7.28 3.50 2.51
CA ARG A 67 7.58 3.62 1.08
C ARG A 67 8.70 2.66 0.73
N GLN A 68 8.48 1.84 -0.29
CA GLN A 68 9.46 0.89 -0.78
C GLN A 68 9.74 1.12 -2.27
N LEU A 69 11.00 1.01 -2.66
CA LEU A 69 11.40 0.97 -4.07
C LEU A 69 12.29 -0.25 -4.26
N PHE A 70 12.04 -1.00 -5.33
CA PHE A 70 12.89 -2.12 -5.69
C PHE A 70 13.17 -2.15 -7.20
N VAL A 71 14.36 -2.66 -7.53
CA VAL A 71 14.77 -2.92 -8.90
C VAL A 71 15.31 -4.35 -8.95
N LYS A 72 14.86 -5.12 -9.94
CA LYS A 72 15.30 -6.50 -10.17
C LYS A 72 15.54 -6.73 -11.64
N MET A 73 16.63 -7.41 -11.98
CA MET A 73 16.93 -7.88 -13.32
C MET A 73 16.91 -9.41 -13.32
N SER A 74 16.36 -10.03 -14.35
CA SER A 74 16.30 -11.48 -14.53
C SER A 74 16.63 -11.86 -15.97
#